data_AF-A0A1Y5SEY8-F1
#
_entry.id   AF-A0A1Y5SEY8-F1
#
_cell.length_a   1.000
_cell.length_b   1.000
_cell.length_c   1.000
_cell.angle_alpha   90.00
_cell.angle_beta   90.00
_cell.angle_gamma   90.00
#
_symmetry.space_group_name_H-M   'P 1'
#
loop_
_entity.id
_entity.type
_entity.pdbx_description
1 polymer ?
#
loop_
_entity_poly.entity_id
_entity_poly.type
_entity_poly.pdbx_seq_one_letter_code
_entity_poly.pdbx_strand_id
1 'polypeptide(L)' 'MYDALSSAHDAADIVTRIPAERVPRFVRTSIAEKTLTPIIQALNADMLSDDPRRKAAAEQALRHMGFL' A
#
# COMPACT_ATOMS: atom_id res chain seq x y z
N MET A 1 8.29 15.49 7.48
CA MET A 1 9.50 14.70 7.18
C MET A 1 9.08 13.25 7.06
N TYR A 2 8.48 12.88 5.92
CA TYR A 2 8.27 11.49 5.51
C TYR A 2 9.26 11.18 4.39
N ASP A 3 10.55 11.35 4.73
CA ASP A 3 11.62 10.74 3.96
C ASP A 3 11.55 9.23 4.25
N ALA A 4 11.69 8.41 3.20
CA ALA A 4 11.56 6.96 3.20
C ALA A 4 10.13 6.37 3.17
N LEU A 5 9.42 6.57 2.06
CA LEU A 5 8.84 5.40 1.36
C LEU A 5 9.92 4.90 0.38
N SER A 6 11.04 4.46 0.94
CA SER A 6 12.13 3.90 0.16
C SER A 6 11.84 2.41 0.01
N SER A 7 11.46 2.02 -1.20
CA SER A 7 11.02 0.67 -1.59
C SER A 7 9.54 0.39 -1.32
N ALA A 8 8.82 0.13 -2.40
CA ALA A 8 7.42 -0.24 -2.42
C ALA A 8 7.07 -1.45 -1.53
N HIS A 9 8.07 -2.25 -1.15
CA HIS A 9 7.94 -3.31 -0.14
C HIS A 9 7.43 -2.78 1.21
N ASP A 10 7.91 -1.62 1.65
CA ASP A 10 7.48 -1.02 2.92
C ASP A 10 5.99 -0.64 2.89
N ALA A 11 5.47 -0.23 1.73
CA ALA A 11 4.07 0.16 1.59
C ALA A 11 3.12 -1.05 1.74
N ALA A 12 3.45 -2.19 1.14
CA ALA A 12 2.65 -3.41 1.26
C ALA A 12 2.64 -3.94 2.71
N ASP A 13 3.80 -3.94 3.35
CA ASP A 13 3.96 -4.36 4.75
C ASP A 13 3.21 -3.44 5.73
N ILE A 14 3.25 -2.12 5.52
CA ILE A 14 2.51 -1.17 6.35
C ILE A 14 1.01 -1.39 6.19
N VAL A 15 0.52 -1.50 4.95
CA VAL A 15 -0.92 -1.62 4.66
C VAL A 15 -1.50 -2.92 5.22
N THR A 16 -0.82 -4.05 5.03
CA THR A 16 -1.31 -5.36 5.49
C THR A 16 -1.33 -5.52 7.01
N ARG A 17 -0.53 -4.73 7.75
CA ARG A 17 -0.54 -4.69 9.22
C ARG A 17 -1.68 -3.87 9.80
N ILE A 18 -2.39 -3.08 8.99
CA ILE A 18 -3.55 -2.31 9.44
C ILE A 18 -4.70 -3.29 9.70
N PRO A 19 -5.31 -3.31 10.90
CA PRO A 19 -6.50 -4.12 11.12
C PRO A 19 -7.61 -3.79 10.11
N ALA A 20 -8.32 -4.80 9.60
CA ALA A 20 -9.30 -4.62 8.51
C ALA A 20 -10.37 -3.56 8.85
N GLU A 21 -10.80 -3.49 10.11
CA GLU A 21 -11.76 -2.50 10.60
C GLU A 21 -11.23 -1.06 10.58
N ARG A 22 -9.91 -0.86 10.52
CA ARG A 22 -9.25 0.45 10.47
C ARG A 22 -8.90 0.91 9.06
N VAL A 23 -8.93 0.01 8.07
CA VAL A 23 -8.63 0.32 6.67
C VAL A 23 -9.47 1.49 6.12
N PRO A 24 -10.81 1.56 6.33
CA PRO A 24 -11.59 2.68 5.81
C PRO A 24 -11.16 4.04 6.38
N ARG A 25 -10.76 4.07 7.66
CA ARG A 25 -10.23 5.28 8.30
C ARG A 25 -8.87 5.66 7.72
N PHE A 26 -7.98 4.68 7.56
CA PHE A 26 -6.68 4.88 6.94
C PHE A 26 -6.81 5.48 5.54
N VAL A 27 -7.63 4.88 4.66
CA VAL A 27 -7.84 5.37 3.29
C VAL A 27 -8.35 6.82 3.30
N ARG A 28 -9.34 7.13 4.16
CA ARG A 28 -9.86 8.52 4.28
C ARG A 28 -8.78 9.50 4.74
N THR A 29 -7.99 9.14 5.74
CA THR A 29 -6.87 9.98 6.23
C THR A 29 -5.82 10.16 5.14
N SER A 30 -5.42 9.10 4.45
CA SER A 30 -4.44 9.16 3.37
C SER A 30 -4.91 9.99 2.17
N ILE A 31 -6.22 10.04 1.89
CA ILE A 31 -6.78 10.97 0.90
C ILE A 31 -6.66 12.41 1.39
N ALA A 32 -7.08 12.69 2.63
CA ALA A 32 -7.02 14.03 3.20
C ALA A 32 -5.59 14.58 3.27
N GLU A 33 -4.62 13.71 3.55
CA GLU A 33 -3.19 14.03 3.64
C GLU A 33 -2.47 13.95 2.29
N LYS A 34 -3.16 13.57 1.20
CA LYS A 34 -2.59 13.38 -0.14
C LYS A 34 -1.46 12.34 -0.20
N THR A 35 -1.47 11.38 0.72
CA THR A 35 -0.50 10.27 0.80
C THR A 35 -1.02 9.00 0.14
N LEU A 36 -2.31 8.90 -0.19
CA LEU A 36 -2.87 7.69 -0.83
C LEU A 36 -2.27 7.46 -2.22
N THR A 37 -2.18 8.49 -3.05
CA THR A 37 -1.64 8.38 -4.42
C THR A 37 -0.24 7.77 -4.47
N PRO A 38 0.77 8.27 -3.72
CA PRO A 38 2.09 7.66 -3.74
C PRO A 38 2.11 6.22 -3.19
N ILE A 39 1.26 5.89 -2.20
CA ILE A 39 1.12 4.51 -1.70
C ILE A 39 0.61 3.58 -2.80
N ILE A 40 -0.46 3.97 -3.51
CA ILE A 40 -1.03 3.16 -4.59
C ILE A 40 -0.05 3.03 -5.76
N GLN A 41 0.69 4.10 -6.10
CA GLN A 41 1.73 4.04 -7.13
C GLN A 41 2.85 3.05 -6.77
N ALA A 42 3.29 3.03 -5.50
CA ALA A 42 4.28 2.08 -5.03
C ALA A 42 3.77 0.64 -5.15
N LEU A 43 2.56 0.35 -4.68
CA LEU A 43 1.95 -0.98 -4.79
C LEU A 43 1.77 -1.42 -6.25
N ASN A 44 1.34 -0.52 -7.12
CA ASN A 44 1.22 -0.82 -8.55
C ASN A 44 2.59 -1.10 -9.20
N ALA A 45 3.65 -0.41 -8.78
CA ALA A 45 5.00 -0.71 -9.26
C ALA A 45 5.46 -2.12 -8.83
N ASP A 46 5.12 -2.54 -7.62
CA ASP A 46 5.40 -3.90 -7.14
C ASP A 46 4.57 -4.97 -7.85
N MET A 47 3.32 -4.67 -8.23
CA MET A 47 2.49 -5.56 -9.05
C MET A 47 3.09 -5.84 -10.43
N LEU A 48 3.89 -4.90 -10.95
CA LEU A 48 4.61 -5.02 -12.22
C LEU A 48 6.02 -5.59 -12.05
N SER A 49 6.45 -5.89 -10.82
CA SER A 49 7.78 -6.45 -10.57
C SER A 49 7.88 -7.91 -11.04
N ASP A 50 9.05 -8.29 -11.57
CA ASP A 50 9.39 -9.68 -11.87
C ASP A 50 9.60 -10.53 -10.60
N ASP A 51 9.75 -9.90 -9.42
CA ASP A 51 9.85 -10.61 -8.15
C ASP A 51 8.44 -11.08 -7.70
N PRO A 52 8.18 -12.40 -7.67
CA PRO A 52 6.87 -12.94 -7.30
C PRO A 52 6.48 -12.61 -5.85
N ARG A 53 7.45 -12.38 -4.96
CA ARG A 53 7.16 -12.03 -3.56
C ARG A 53 6.64 -10.60 -3.45
N ARG A 54 7.26 -9.66 -4.16
CA ARG A 54 6.83 -8.25 -4.20
C ARG A 54 5.44 -8.14 -4.81
N LYS A 55 5.21 -8.84 -5.91
CA LYS A 55 3.90 -8.92 -6.55
C LYS A 55 2.82 -9.45 -5.61
N ALA A 56 3.06 -10.57 -4.94
CA ALA A 56 2.09 -11.15 -4.00
C ALA A 56 1.80 -10.24 -2.80
N ALA A 57 2.82 -9.58 -2.25
CA ALA A 57 2.64 -8.63 -1.15
C ALA A 57 1.80 -7.42 -1.57
N ALA A 58 2.06 -6.85 -2.75
CA ALA A 58 1.29 -5.73 -3.27
C ALA A 58 -0.15 -6.12 -3.58
N GLU A 59 -0.38 -7.30 -4.16
CA GLU A 59 -1.72 -7.82 -4.41
C GLU A 59 -2.51 -7.97 -3.10
N GLN A 60 -1.88 -8.53 -2.07
CA GLN A 60 -2.50 -8.69 -0.76
C GLN A 60 -2.85 -7.35 -0.13
N ALA A 61 -1.96 -6.36 -0.20
CA ALA A 61 -2.21 -5.01 0.30
C ALA A 61 -3.38 -4.33 -0.44
N LEU A 62 -3.45 -4.45 -1.76
CA LEU A 62 -4.54 -3.87 -2.56
C LEU A 62 -5.89 -4.53 -2.26
N ARG A 63 -5.95 -5.88 -2.15
CA ARG A 63 -7.15 -6.61 -1.72
C ARG A 63 -7.58 -6.20 -0.31
N HIS A 64 -6.63 -6.07 0.62
CA HIS A 64 -6.90 -5.65 1.99
C HIS A 64 -7.51 -4.24 2.08
N MET A 65 -7.13 -3.37 1.15
CA MET A 65 -7.72 -2.04 1.01
C MET A 65 -9.04 -1.99 0.23
N GLY A 66 -9.46 -3.10 -0.40
CA GLY A 66 -10.68 -3.20 -1.19
C GLY A 66 -10.56 -2.61 -2.61
N PHE A 67 -9.35 -2.55 -3.17
CA PHE A 67 -9.12 -2.12 -4.57
C PHE A 67 -9.13 -3.26 -5.58
N LEU A 68 -9.18 -4.52 -5.12
CA LEU A 68 -9.24 -5.75 -5.91
C LEU A 68 -10.31 -6.69 -5.36
#